data_AF-A0A101WEA4-F1
#
_entry.id   AF-A0A101WEA4-F1
#
_cell.length_a   1.000
_cell.length_b   1.000
_cell.length_c   1.000
_cell.angle_alpha   90.00
_cell.angle_beta   90.00
_cell.angle_gamma   90.00
#
_symmetry.space_group_name_H-M   'P 1'
#
loop_
_entity.id
_entity.type
_entity.pdbx_description
1 polymer ?
#
loop_
_entity_poly.entity_id
_entity_poly.type
_entity_poly.pdbx_seq_one_letter_code
_entity_poly.pdbx_strand_id
1 'polypeptide(L)'
;MSKRVRSILVIFSLCLSLTITGCGLQALLGNKTKTSSTKKGTESVIAVSLNEEDPNKLLITKGIDDLAKKENVQVKYMDQSAAGKESPLKGAKVLIYQGGNASLLKSAETDKIPVLALSQLPVGVKPAGIITPDQEKAGELMAQTLVSKVAEGQVVILQGDPNKTGVQERLAGNKVVLSKYPKITVQNIVSSPDSESVAKQGLVDFLQKNPDKVQGILAYTEKLAVLANEVLKQAQLDKKIVLIGGQASVSSLERISSGAQVGDIDTSPYLQGANAYQWAQKIIKKESQDVNNSITSEQGEIPAKIIQVKAVTTDNLAVVQKSYTTTLQSAEQDKKQTEQAGQASKSKNQSKDQGQAKKENQSEDKSGASSEGQQAKSSTIPAEVQKVTERIKTEITREYLDAQGKVIGTEKTANEQVKTVPPEMLKQQTEQPKDATKDQGDQSAKDKGTQTK
;
A
#
# COMPACT_ATOMS: atom_id res chain seq x y z
N MET A 1 -54.44 -65.45 -30.13
CA MET A 1 -54.93 -64.07 -30.37
C MET A 1 -54.40 -63.57 -31.72
N SER A 2 -54.55 -62.29 -32.07
CA SER A 2 -54.21 -61.64 -33.37
C SER A 2 -52.90 -62.16 -34.02
N LYS A 3 -52.87 -62.50 -35.32
CA LYS A 3 -52.97 -61.64 -36.55
C LYS A 3 -51.81 -60.62 -36.63
N ARG A 4 -50.92 -60.63 -37.65
CA ARG A 4 -51.09 -60.32 -39.11
C ARG A 4 -51.44 -58.84 -39.35
N VAL A 5 -50.87 -58.07 -40.31
CA VAL A 5 -49.80 -58.28 -41.34
C VAL A 5 -49.43 -56.95 -42.06
N ARG A 6 -48.28 -56.86 -42.77
CA ARG A 6 -47.82 -55.76 -43.69
C ARG A 6 -47.52 -54.39 -43.02
N SER A 7 -46.60 -53.51 -43.45
CA SER A 7 -45.90 -53.17 -44.73
C SER A 7 -46.59 -52.12 -45.63
N ILE A 8 -45.79 -51.34 -46.38
CA ILE A 8 -46.14 -50.17 -47.26
C ILE A 8 -46.27 -48.86 -46.44
N LEU A 9 -45.52 -47.74 -46.61
CA LEU A 9 -45.01 -46.94 -47.78
C LEU A 9 -46.03 -45.87 -48.23
N VAL A 10 -45.56 -44.77 -48.88
CA VAL A 10 -46.19 -43.46 -49.21
C VAL A 10 -45.69 -42.34 -48.26
N ILE A 11 -44.97 -41.26 -48.64
CA ILE A 11 -44.91 -40.36 -49.83
C ILE A 11 -45.97 -39.24 -49.84
N PHE A 12 -45.62 -38.04 -49.36
CA PHE A 12 -46.08 -36.72 -49.81
C PHE A 12 -45.13 -35.68 -49.16
N SER A 13 -44.51 -34.67 -49.77
CA SER A 13 -44.69 -33.87 -50.99
C SER A 13 -45.38 -32.50 -50.77
N LEU A 14 -44.59 -31.45 -51.03
CA LEU A 14 -44.97 -30.09 -51.45
C LEU A 14 -45.57 -29.07 -50.46
N CYS A 15 -45.22 -27.79 -50.74
CA CYS A 15 -45.83 -26.53 -50.31
C CYS A 15 -45.71 -26.08 -48.84
N LEU A 16 -45.63 -24.77 -48.51
CA LEU A 16 -45.15 -23.58 -49.25
C LEU A 16 -44.97 -22.42 -48.25
N SER A 17 -44.16 -21.40 -48.60
CA SER A 17 -43.99 -20.10 -47.88
C SER A 17 -43.19 -20.16 -46.56
N LEU A 18 -42.53 -19.09 -46.10
CA LEU A 18 -42.49 -17.69 -46.57
C LEU A 18 -41.09 -17.24 -47.04
N THR A 19 -41.09 -16.07 -47.68
CA THR A 19 -39.97 -15.13 -47.91
C THR A 19 -39.05 -14.94 -46.67
N ILE A 20 -37.77 -14.61 -46.82
CA ILE A 20 -37.28 -13.26 -47.19
C ILE A 20 -35.96 -13.30 -47.98
N THR A 21 -35.84 -12.38 -48.95
CA THR A 21 -34.65 -12.08 -49.74
C THR A 21 -33.52 -11.50 -48.88
N GLY A 22 -32.28 -11.95 -49.08
CA GLY A 22 -31.12 -11.38 -48.38
C GLY A 22 -30.70 -10.01 -48.93
N CYS A 23 -30.20 -9.13 -48.06
CA CYS A 23 -29.57 -7.86 -48.42
C CYS A 23 -28.42 -7.48 -47.46
N GLY A 24 -27.41 -8.35 -47.40
CA GLY A 24 -26.14 -8.09 -46.70
C GLY A 24 -25.26 -7.06 -47.42
N LEU A 25 -25.76 -5.83 -47.59
CA LEU A 25 -25.06 -4.74 -48.29
C LEU A 25 -25.22 -3.36 -47.63
N GLN A 26 -26.24 -3.17 -46.79
CA GLN A 26 -26.54 -1.87 -46.17
C GLN A 26 -25.62 -1.48 -44.99
N ALA A 27 -24.64 -2.31 -44.66
CA ALA A 27 -23.57 -2.00 -43.70
C ALA A 27 -22.38 -1.23 -44.32
N LEU A 28 -22.35 -1.08 -45.65
CA LEU A 28 -21.18 -0.58 -46.41
C LEU A 28 -21.39 0.81 -47.05
N LEU A 29 -22.57 1.40 -46.91
CA LEU A 29 -22.89 2.77 -47.35
C LEU A 29 -23.53 3.53 -46.18
N GLY A 30 -22.75 4.37 -45.52
CA GLY A 30 -23.17 5.03 -44.29
C GLY A 30 -24.14 6.21 -44.50
N ASN A 31 -25.03 6.42 -43.52
CA ASN A 31 -25.66 7.72 -43.32
C ASN A 31 -25.84 8.01 -41.82
N LYS A 32 -25.94 9.29 -41.48
CA LYS A 32 -26.01 9.80 -40.10
C LYS A 32 -27.40 9.55 -39.50
N THR A 33 -27.47 9.04 -38.26
CA THR A 33 -28.21 9.68 -37.14
C THR A 33 -28.11 8.87 -35.85
N LYS A 34 -28.50 9.51 -34.73
CA LYS A 34 -28.68 8.94 -33.39
C LYS A 34 -27.42 8.34 -32.77
N THR A 35 -26.64 9.21 -32.15
CA THR A 35 -25.81 8.89 -30.99
C THR A 35 -26.64 8.05 -30.01
N SER A 36 -26.31 6.76 -29.88
CA SER A 36 -26.88 5.94 -28.82
C SER A 36 -26.38 6.51 -27.50
N SER A 37 -27.26 7.13 -26.73
CA SER A 37 -26.96 7.48 -25.35
C SER A 37 -26.88 6.18 -24.55
N THR A 38 -25.67 5.61 -24.49
CA THR A 38 -25.32 4.57 -23.54
C THR A 38 -25.86 4.99 -22.19
N LYS A 39 -26.86 4.26 -21.66
CA LYS A 39 -27.40 4.51 -20.33
C LYS A 39 -26.21 4.58 -19.39
N LYS A 40 -26.01 5.74 -18.73
CA LYS A 40 -24.98 5.89 -17.70
C LYS A 40 -25.38 4.97 -16.55
N GLY A 41 -24.89 3.72 -16.60
CA GLY A 41 -25.17 2.72 -15.58
C GLY A 41 -24.72 3.28 -14.24
N THR A 42 -25.53 3.08 -13.20
CA THR A 42 -25.31 3.69 -11.88
C THR A 42 -23.87 3.43 -11.43
N GLU A 43 -23.07 4.50 -11.39
CA GLU A 43 -21.62 4.38 -11.22
C GLU A 43 -21.33 3.65 -9.90
N SER A 44 -20.53 2.59 -9.99
CA SER A 44 -20.30 1.72 -8.85
C SER A 44 -19.33 2.40 -7.90
N VAL A 45 -19.83 2.77 -6.72
CA VAL A 45 -19.07 3.53 -5.74
C VAL A 45 -18.21 2.61 -4.87
N ILE A 46 -16.92 2.94 -4.76
CA ILE A 46 -16.05 2.41 -3.71
C ILE A 46 -16.18 3.32 -2.49
N ALA A 47 -16.68 2.81 -1.38
CA ALA A 47 -16.68 3.54 -0.12
C ALA A 47 -15.33 3.35 0.59
N VAL A 48 -14.82 4.39 1.26
CA VAL A 48 -13.51 4.34 1.95
C VAL A 48 -13.62 5.00 3.33
N SER A 49 -13.17 4.29 4.36
CA SER A 49 -13.14 4.75 5.76
C SER A 49 -11.72 4.55 6.32
N LEU A 50 -10.90 5.60 6.27
CA LEU A 50 -9.51 5.60 6.75
C LEU A 50 -9.44 6.05 8.22
N ASN A 51 -8.36 5.71 8.92
CA ASN A 51 -8.09 6.28 10.24
C ASN A 51 -7.71 7.76 10.09
N GLU A 52 -8.34 8.65 10.87
CA GLU A 52 -8.02 10.08 10.89
C GLU A 52 -6.68 10.37 11.59
N GLU A 53 -6.24 9.52 12.52
CA GLU A 53 -4.96 9.65 13.23
C GLU A 53 -3.76 9.06 12.46
N ASP A 54 -3.94 8.47 11.27
CA ASP A 54 -2.80 7.95 10.50
C ASP A 54 -2.06 9.10 9.79
N PRO A 55 -0.79 9.41 10.15
CA PRO A 55 -0.01 10.46 9.49
C PRO A 55 0.17 10.22 7.98
N ASN A 56 0.00 8.98 7.51
CA ASN A 56 0.12 8.60 6.11
C ASN A 56 -1.23 8.50 5.38
N LYS A 57 -2.35 8.90 6.00
CA LYS A 57 -3.71 8.89 5.39
C LYS A 57 -3.72 9.51 3.99
N LEU A 58 -3.05 10.65 3.78
CA LEU A 58 -3.01 11.32 2.48
C LEU A 58 -2.27 10.51 1.39
N LEU A 59 -1.24 9.76 1.76
CA LEU A 59 -0.50 8.87 0.84
C LEU A 59 -1.37 7.66 0.45
N ILE A 60 -2.14 7.12 1.40
CA ILE A 60 -3.11 6.04 1.16
C ILE A 60 -4.22 6.53 0.21
N THR A 61 -4.85 7.67 0.52
CA THR A 61 -5.83 8.34 -0.36
C THR A 61 -5.28 8.55 -1.76
N LYS A 62 -4.06 9.07 -1.90
CA LYS A 62 -3.43 9.31 -3.21
C LYS A 62 -3.24 8.01 -4.01
N GLY A 63 -2.85 6.92 -3.35
CA GLY A 63 -2.75 5.59 -3.99
C GLY A 63 -4.08 5.03 -4.50
N ILE A 64 -5.18 5.30 -3.80
CA ILE A 64 -6.54 4.96 -4.24
C ILE A 64 -6.95 5.85 -5.43
N ASP A 65 -6.83 7.16 -5.27
CA ASP A 65 -7.33 8.17 -6.22
C ASP A 65 -6.59 8.13 -7.56
N ASP A 66 -5.28 7.87 -7.57
CA ASP A 66 -4.48 7.80 -8.81
C ASP A 66 -4.82 6.59 -9.70
N LEU A 67 -5.50 5.57 -9.16
CA LEU A 67 -6.04 4.47 -9.98
C LEU A 67 -7.52 4.72 -10.30
N ALA A 68 -8.30 5.18 -9.33
CA ALA A 68 -9.71 5.55 -9.54
C ALA A 68 -9.91 6.58 -10.66
N LYS A 69 -9.04 7.60 -10.76
CA LYS A 69 -9.05 8.59 -11.85
C LYS A 69 -8.75 7.97 -13.22
N LYS A 70 -7.81 7.04 -13.30
CA LYS A 70 -7.42 6.37 -14.56
C LYS A 70 -8.55 5.48 -15.09
N GLU A 71 -9.28 4.81 -14.20
CA GLU A 71 -10.41 3.94 -14.55
C GLU A 71 -11.78 4.66 -14.53
N ASN A 72 -11.83 5.97 -14.23
CA ASN A 72 -13.05 6.78 -14.08
C ASN A 72 -14.06 6.21 -13.05
N VAL A 73 -13.57 5.67 -11.93
CA VAL A 73 -14.40 5.07 -10.87
C VAL A 73 -14.68 6.09 -9.76
N GLN A 74 -15.93 6.14 -9.29
CA GLN A 74 -16.29 7.02 -8.17
C GLN A 74 -15.83 6.43 -6.83
N VAL A 75 -14.99 7.17 -6.12
CA VAL A 75 -14.60 6.90 -4.73
C VAL A 75 -15.36 7.86 -3.82
N LYS A 76 -15.94 7.33 -2.74
CA LYS A 76 -16.60 8.11 -1.68
C LYS A 76 -15.87 7.88 -0.37
N TYR A 77 -15.03 8.85 0.01
CA TYR A 77 -14.49 8.91 1.36
C TYR A 77 -15.62 9.20 2.35
N MET A 78 -15.64 8.43 3.43
CA MET A 78 -16.64 8.50 4.50
C MET A 78 -16.00 9.15 5.72
N ASP A 79 -16.61 10.24 6.19
CA ASP A 79 -16.25 10.94 7.40
C ASP A 79 -16.93 10.32 8.64
N GLN A 80 -16.60 10.84 9.83
CA GLN A 80 -17.28 10.44 11.07
C GLN A 80 -18.73 10.97 11.14
N SER A 81 -19.06 11.99 10.36
CA SER A 81 -20.29 12.80 10.41
C SER A 81 -21.47 12.33 9.54
N ALA A 82 -21.49 11.06 9.11
CA ALA A 82 -22.55 10.50 8.26
C ALA A 82 -23.88 10.19 9.01
N ALA A 83 -24.43 11.16 9.75
CA ALA A 83 -25.70 11.05 10.47
C ALA A 83 -26.90 11.30 9.53
N GLY A 84 -27.75 10.29 9.32
CA GLY A 84 -28.92 10.39 8.44
C GLY A 84 -29.88 9.21 8.57
N LYS A 85 -31.03 9.29 7.88
CA LYS A 85 -32.07 8.23 7.86
C LYS A 85 -31.86 7.17 6.78
N GLU A 86 -30.96 7.41 5.82
CA GLU A 86 -30.55 6.41 4.82
C GLU A 86 -29.19 5.82 5.19
N SER A 87 -28.90 4.60 4.73
CA SER A 87 -27.58 3.99 4.96
C SER A 87 -26.45 4.89 4.42
N PRO A 88 -25.39 5.15 5.20
CA PRO A 88 -24.25 5.96 4.75
C PRO A 88 -23.50 5.33 3.56
N LEU A 89 -23.68 4.02 3.33
CA LEU A 89 -23.08 3.25 2.24
C LEU A 89 -24.01 3.06 1.04
N LYS A 90 -25.21 3.67 1.02
CA LYS A 90 -26.18 3.56 -0.08
C LYS A 90 -25.52 3.79 -1.45
N GLY A 91 -25.55 2.76 -2.30
CA GLY A 91 -24.97 2.77 -3.65
C GLY A 91 -23.54 2.22 -3.76
N ALA A 92 -22.83 2.07 -2.64
CA ALA A 92 -21.49 1.46 -2.64
C ALA A 92 -21.55 -0.04 -2.96
N LYS A 93 -20.44 -0.56 -3.49
CA LYS A 93 -20.28 -1.98 -3.87
C LYS A 93 -19.23 -2.71 -3.04
N VAL A 94 -18.39 -1.97 -2.32
CA VAL A 94 -17.35 -2.46 -1.40
C VAL A 94 -16.99 -1.31 -0.46
N LEU A 95 -16.61 -1.63 0.77
CA LEU A 95 -16.07 -0.68 1.76
C LEU A 95 -14.60 -1.01 2.03
N ILE A 96 -13.69 -0.11 1.65
CA ILE A 96 -12.30 -0.14 2.13
C ILE A 96 -12.29 0.44 3.55
N TYR A 97 -11.80 -0.33 4.53
CA TYR A 97 -11.85 0.04 5.95
C TYR A 97 -10.49 -0.11 6.64
N GLN A 98 -10.00 0.98 7.24
CA GLN A 98 -8.71 1.04 7.94
C GLN A 98 -8.84 1.29 9.46
N GLY A 99 -10.06 1.41 9.99
CA GLY A 99 -10.31 1.87 11.36
C GLY A 99 -10.82 3.31 11.47
N GLY A 100 -11.50 3.83 10.44
CA GLY A 100 -12.24 5.09 10.51
C GLY A 100 -13.58 4.95 11.26
N ASN A 101 -14.65 5.50 10.70
CA ASN A 101 -15.99 5.45 11.31
C ASN A 101 -16.52 4.00 11.43
N ALA A 102 -16.47 3.45 12.64
CA ALA A 102 -16.84 2.06 12.94
C ALA A 102 -18.33 1.74 12.72
N SER A 103 -19.22 2.73 12.77
CA SER A 103 -20.66 2.50 12.51
C SER A 103 -20.93 1.95 11.11
N LEU A 104 -20.04 2.26 10.14
CA LEU A 104 -20.10 1.79 8.76
C LEU A 104 -19.96 0.28 8.64
N LEU A 105 -19.32 -0.40 9.60
CA LEU A 105 -19.20 -1.86 9.61
C LEU A 105 -20.58 -2.53 9.73
N LYS A 106 -21.44 -1.99 10.61
CA LYS A 106 -22.82 -2.45 10.79
C LYS A 106 -23.70 -2.10 9.59
N SER A 107 -23.48 -0.95 8.95
CA SER A 107 -24.13 -0.62 7.67
C SER A 107 -23.71 -1.58 6.57
N ALA A 108 -22.43 -1.94 6.47
CA ALA A 108 -21.91 -2.85 5.46
C ALA A 108 -22.49 -4.27 5.63
N GLU A 109 -22.56 -4.77 6.86
CA GLU A 109 -23.23 -6.03 7.18
C GLU A 109 -24.72 -6.01 6.78
N THR A 110 -25.44 -4.96 7.19
CA THR A 110 -26.89 -4.80 6.91
C THR A 110 -27.19 -4.74 5.41
N ASP A 111 -26.42 -3.95 4.65
CA ASP A 111 -26.56 -3.77 3.21
C ASP A 111 -25.90 -4.91 2.39
N LYS A 112 -25.23 -5.86 3.06
CA LYS A 112 -24.45 -6.96 2.48
C LYS A 112 -23.33 -6.49 1.53
N ILE A 113 -22.70 -5.37 1.89
CA ILE A 113 -21.55 -4.78 1.20
C ILE A 113 -20.27 -5.43 1.74
N PRO A 114 -19.42 -6.01 0.88
CA PRO A 114 -18.16 -6.61 1.32
C PRO A 114 -17.21 -5.56 1.89
N VAL A 115 -16.58 -5.87 3.03
CA VAL A 115 -15.53 -5.05 3.64
C VAL A 115 -14.16 -5.56 3.20
N LEU A 116 -13.31 -4.67 2.70
CA LEU A 116 -11.89 -4.90 2.43
C LEU A 116 -11.09 -4.19 3.53
N ALA A 117 -10.38 -4.96 4.36
CA ALA A 117 -9.58 -4.43 5.45
C ALA A 117 -8.26 -3.83 4.93
N LEU A 118 -7.79 -2.76 5.56
CA LEU A 118 -6.55 -2.06 5.23
C LEU A 118 -5.76 -1.78 6.51
N SER A 119 -4.51 -2.25 6.56
CA SER A 119 -3.56 -2.15 7.69
C SER A 119 -4.00 -2.81 9.02
N GLN A 120 -5.29 -2.92 9.31
CA GLN A 120 -5.91 -3.44 10.53
C GLN A 120 -7.19 -4.23 10.21
N LEU A 121 -7.47 -5.29 10.98
CA LEU A 121 -8.74 -6.02 10.89
C LEU A 121 -9.88 -5.26 11.61
N PRO A 122 -11.10 -5.19 11.05
CA PRO A 122 -12.27 -4.67 11.74
C PRO A 122 -12.77 -5.68 12.79
N VAL A 123 -13.09 -5.19 14.00
CA VAL A 123 -13.69 -6.01 15.06
C VAL A 123 -15.09 -6.45 14.65
N GLY A 124 -15.45 -7.72 14.91
CA GLY A 124 -16.80 -8.25 14.72
C GLY A 124 -17.26 -8.50 13.27
N VAL A 125 -16.50 -8.08 12.25
CA VAL A 125 -16.85 -8.30 10.82
C VAL A 125 -15.73 -9.08 10.13
N LYS A 126 -16.06 -10.20 9.48
CA LYS A 126 -15.10 -10.91 8.62
C LYS A 126 -14.93 -10.16 7.29
N PRO A 127 -13.76 -9.58 6.98
CA PRO A 127 -13.54 -8.94 5.69
C PRO A 127 -13.33 -9.96 4.56
N ALA A 128 -13.57 -9.54 3.32
CA ALA A 128 -13.27 -10.30 2.09
C ALA A 128 -11.75 -10.43 1.81
N GLY A 129 -10.94 -9.74 2.59
CA GLY A 129 -9.48 -9.81 2.59
C GLY A 129 -8.88 -8.64 3.35
N ILE A 130 -7.56 -8.66 3.53
CA ILE A 130 -6.80 -7.57 4.14
C ILE A 130 -5.57 -7.22 3.30
N ILE A 131 -5.27 -5.94 3.16
CA ILE A 131 -3.98 -5.44 2.67
C ILE A 131 -3.22 -4.84 3.85
N THR A 132 -1.99 -5.27 4.07
CA THR A 132 -1.20 -4.85 5.24
C THR A 132 0.29 -4.82 4.89
N PRO A 133 1.12 -3.97 5.51
CA PRO A 133 2.57 -4.11 5.40
C PRO A 133 3.06 -5.46 5.94
N ASP A 134 4.25 -5.88 5.53
CA ASP A 134 4.98 -6.98 6.14
C ASP A 134 5.45 -6.58 7.55
N GLN A 135 4.71 -7.03 8.56
CA GLN A 135 4.89 -6.61 9.94
C GLN A 135 6.06 -7.31 10.62
N GLU A 136 6.28 -8.60 10.34
CA GLU A 136 7.46 -9.32 10.81
C GLU A 136 8.72 -8.71 10.18
N LYS A 137 8.71 -8.43 8.87
CA LYS A 137 9.84 -7.76 8.22
C LYS A 137 10.06 -6.33 8.72
N ALA A 138 9.00 -5.59 9.05
CA ALA A 138 9.13 -4.31 9.72
C ALA A 138 9.86 -4.45 11.07
N GLY A 139 9.49 -5.46 11.85
CA GLY A 139 10.16 -5.78 13.12
C GLY A 139 11.63 -6.15 12.96
N GLU A 140 11.96 -6.99 11.98
CA GLU A 140 13.35 -7.30 11.64
C GLU A 140 14.15 -6.04 11.29
N LEU A 141 13.61 -5.19 10.40
CA LEU A 141 14.29 -3.98 9.92
C LEU A 141 14.46 -2.93 11.03
N MET A 142 13.49 -2.79 11.94
CA MET A 142 13.62 -1.91 13.12
C MET A 142 14.83 -2.34 13.97
N ALA A 143 14.89 -3.61 14.33
CA ALA A 143 15.99 -4.16 15.11
C ALA A 143 17.32 -4.13 14.36
N GLN A 144 17.35 -4.43 13.05
CA GLN A 144 18.57 -4.37 12.21
C GLN A 144 19.14 -2.94 12.16
N THR A 145 18.27 -1.94 12.03
CA THR A 145 18.68 -0.53 12.04
C THR A 145 19.23 -0.14 13.41
N LEU A 146 18.61 -0.59 14.50
CA LEU A 146 19.09 -0.33 15.87
C LEU A 146 20.47 -0.95 16.15
N VAL A 147 20.66 -2.24 15.87
CA VAL A 147 21.91 -2.94 16.19
C VAL A 147 23.10 -2.50 15.33
N SER A 148 22.86 -1.73 14.27
CA SER A 148 23.92 -0.99 13.55
C SER A 148 24.59 0.10 14.39
N LYS A 149 23.97 0.51 15.50
CA LYS A 149 24.47 1.53 16.46
C LYS A 149 24.56 1.02 17.90
N VAL A 150 23.75 0.03 18.29
CA VAL A 150 23.67 -0.51 19.66
C VAL A 150 24.15 -1.96 19.69
N ALA A 151 25.31 -2.22 20.29
CA ALA A 151 25.88 -3.57 20.42
C ALA A 151 25.60 -4.25 21.77
N GLU A 152 25.30 -3.46 22.80
CA GLU A 152 25.08 -3.90 24.19
C GLU A 152 24.22 -2.89 24.97
N GLY A 153 23.68 -3.31 26.12
CA GLY A 153 22.86 -2.47 27.00
C GLY A 153 21.37 -2.82 26.97
N GLN A 154 20.52 -1.92 27.47
CA GLN A 154 19.07 -2.11 27.49
C GLN A 154 18.41 -1.45 26.26
N VAL A 155 17.43 -2.14 25.68
CA VAL A 155 16.60 -1.66 24.58
C VAL A 155 15.13 -1.68 25.01
N VAL A 156 14.44 -0.56 24.84
CA VAL A 156 13.01 -0.43 25.14
C VAL A 156 12.19 -0.57 23.86
N ILE A 157 11.19 -1.45 23.86
CA ILE A 157 10.17 -1.54 22.80
C ILE A 157 8.91 -0.84 23.27
N LEU A 158 8.57 0.31 22.68
CA LEU A 158 7.24 0.90 22.81
C LEU A 158 6.32 0.17 21.83
N GLN A 159 5.66 -0.87 22.34
CA GLN A 159 4.92 -1.86 21.55
C GLN A 159 3.52 -1.37 21.12
N GLY A 160 2.91 -0.48 21.92
CA GLY A 160 1.49 -0.15 21.75
C GLY A 160 0.59 -1.30 22.22
N ASP A 161 -0.54 -1.46 21.54
CA ASP A 161 -1.59 -2.41 21.90
C ASP A 161 -1.30 -3.81 21.31
N PRO A 162 -1.06 -4.85 22.14
CA PRO A 162 -0.69 -6.19 21.69
C PRO A 162 -1.77 -6.89 20.88
N ASN A 163 -3.01 -6.39 20.87
CA ASN A 163 -4.15 -6.99 20.17
C ASN A 163 -4.36 -6.41 18.77
N LYS A 164 -3.63 -5.36 18.38
CA LYS A 164 -3.70 -4.76 17.04
C LYS A 164 -3.03 -5.66 16.00
N THR A 165 -3.61 -5.74 14.81
CA THR A 165 -3.13 -6.61 13.72
C THR A 165 -1.67 -6.27 13.39
N GLY A 166 -0.78 -7.27 13.38
CA GLY A 166 0.63 -7.08 13.07
C GLY A 166 1.57 -6.83 14.26
N VAL A 167 1.06 -6.56 15.46
CA VAL A 167 1.93 -6.17 16.59
C VAL A 167 2.73 -7.34 17.16
N GLN A 168 2.20 -8.57 17.10
CA GLN A 168 2.92 -9.77 17.57
C GLN A 168 3.95 -10.25 16.55
N GLU A 169 3.60 -10.18 15.27
CA GLU A 169 4.46 -10.47 14.12
C GLU A 169 5.65 -9.52 14.11
N ARG A 170 5.41 -8.22 14.31
CA ARG A 170 6.47 -7.22 14.49
C ARG A 170 7.33 -7.49 15.73
N LEU A 171 6.76 -7.99 16.82
CA LEU A 171 7.53 -8.40 18.00
C LEU A 171 8.36 -9.67 17.73
N ALA A 172 7.88 -10.60 16.92
CA ALA A 172 8.64 -11.77 16.48
C ALA A 172 9.85 -11.36 15.63
N GLY A 173 9.68 -10.53 14.61
CA GLY A 173 10.78 -10.03 13.77
C GLY A 173 11.86 -9.27 14.57
N ASN A 174 11.44 -8.46 15.56
CA ASN A 174 12.39 -7.83 16.49
C ASN A 174 13.17 -8.88 17.30
N LYS A 175 12.50 -9.90 17.86
CA LYS A 175 13.15 -10.99 18.61
C LYS A 175 14.11 -11.81 17.75
N VAL A 176 13.76 -12.10 16.48
CA VAL A 176 14.60 -12.83 15.51
C VAL A 176 15.94 -12.15 15.23
N VAL A 177 16.01 -10.83 15.40
CA VAL A 177 17.25 -10.05 15.26
C VAL A 177 17.93 -9.87 16.62
N LEU A 178 17.22 -9.37 17.63
CA LEU A 178 17.81 -9.01 18.93
C LEU A 178 18.38 -10.22 19.69
N SER A 179 17.81 -11.41 19.52
CA SER A 179 18.34 -12.67 20.10
C SER A 179 19.76 -13.03 19.66
N LYS A 180 20.26 -12.45 18.55
CA LYS A 180 21.64 -12.63 18.06
C LYS A 180 22.66 -11.76 18.81
N TYR A 181 22.20 -10.86 19.68
CA TYR A 181 23.01 -9.90 20.43
C TYR A 181 22.84 -10.15 21.95
N PRO A 182 23.51 -11.17 22.53
CA PRO A 182 23.27 -11.61 23.91
C PRO A 182 23.67 -10.58 24.99
N LYS A 183 24.34 -9.49 24.62
CA LYS A 183 24.59 -8.33 25.48
C LYS A 183 23.45 -7.29 25.50
N ILE A 184 22.43 -7.45 24.66
CA ILE A 184 21.25 -6.60 24.64
C ILE A 184 20.15 -7.26 25.48
N THR A 185 19.62 -6.54 26.46
CA THR A 185 18.41 -6.92 27.19
C THR A 185 17.24 -6.06 26.75
N VAL A 186 16.03 -6.65 26.67
CA VAL A 186 14.86 -6.01 26.06
C VAL A 186 13.76 -5.82 27.10
N GLN A 187 13.24 -4.60 27.21
CA GLN A 187 12.04 -4.26 27.97
C GLN A 187 10.92 -3.86 27.02
N ASN A 188 9.77 -4.51 27.10
CA ASN A 188 8.57 -4.07 26.38
C ASN A 188 7.75 -3.12 27.28
N ILE A 189 7.24 -2.03 26.69
CA ILE A 189 6.24 -1.15 27.27
C ILE A 189 4.99 -1.25 26.39
N VAL A 190 3.90 -1.73 27.00
CA VAL A 190 2.59 -1.96 26.37
C VAL A 190 1.64 -0.84 26.77
N SER A 191 0.81 -0.39 25.83
CA SER A 191 -0.16 0.69 26.03
C SER A 191 -1.33 0.55 25.06
N SER A 192 -2.58 0.58 25.53
CA SER A 192 -3.76 0.71 24.65
C SER A 192 -3.70 2.03 23.86
N PRO A 193 -4.44 2.16 22.73
CA PRO A 193 -4.34 3.33 21.84
C PRO A 193 -4.65 4.66 22.54
N ASP A 194 -5.54 4.62 23.53
CA ASP A 194 -6.01 5.78 24.32
C ASP A 194 -5.11 6.11 25.54
N SER A 195 -3.99 5.39 25.71
CA SER A 195 -3.14 5.43 26.91
C SER A 195 -1.72 5.97 26.66
N GLU A 196 -1.60 7.02 25.85
CA GLU A 196 -0.33 7.74 25.63
C GLU A 196 0.35 8.16 26.95
N SER A 197 -0.43 8.54 27.96
CA SER A 197 0.05 8.84 29.31
C SER A 197 0.75 7.65 29.99
N VAL A 198 0.25 6.42 29.78
CA VAL A 198 0.85 5.18 30.31
C VAL A 198 2.15 4.85 29.59
N ALA A 199 2.19 5.00 28.26
CA ALA A 199 3.43 4.84 27.49
C ALA A 199 4.50 5.87 27.91
N LYS A 200 4.10 7.13 28.10
CA LYS A 200 4.99 8.23 28.51
C LYS A 200 5.51 8.03 29.93
N GLN A 201 4.64 7.75 30.89
CA GLN A 201 5.05 7.49 32.27
C GLN A 201 5.92 6.25 32.37
N GLY A 202 5.55 5.14 31.71
CA GLY A 202 6.34 3.92 31.69
C GLY A 202 7.76 4.12 31.16
N LEU A 203 7.93 4.93 30.10
CA LEU A 203 9.25 5.26 29.57
C LEU A 203 10.06 6.13 30.53
N VAL A 204 9.44 7.17 31.11
CA VAL A 204 10.09 8.05 32.11
C VAL A 204 10.55 7.23 33.32
N ASP A 205 9.67 6.42 33.90
CA ASP A 205 9.96 5.51 35.01
C ASP A 205 11.12 4.57 34.69
N PHE A 206 11.13 3.97 33.50
CA PHE A 206 12.15 2.99 33.12
C PHE A 206 13.53 3.64 32.92
N LEU A 207 13.58 4.82 32.29
CA LEU A 207 14.81 5.61 32.14
C LEU A 207 15.37 6.07 33.50
N GLN A 208 14.51 6.55 34.41
CA GLN A 208 14.92 6.96 35.76
C GLN A 208 15.44 5.79 36.61
N LYS A 209 14.89 4.58 36.44
CA LYS A 209 15.34 3.37 37.13
C LYS A 209 16.59 2.73 36.50
N ASN A 210 16.93 3.11 35.27
CA ASN A 210 18.05 2.56 34.50
C ASN A 210 18.95 3.66 33.87
N PRO A 211 19.47 4.61 34.67
CA PRO A 211 20.32 5.69 34.17
C PRO A 211 21.56 5.13 33.46
N ASP A 212 21.86 5.70 32.29
CA ASP A 212 22.98 5.34 31.40
C ASP A 212 23.08 3.84 31.01
N LYS A 213 21.99 3.06 31.18
CA LYS A 213 21.89 1.65 30.71
C LYS A 213 21.05 1.50 29.45
N VAL A 214 20.11 2.40 29.20
CA VAL A 214 19.19 2.34 28.05
C VAL A 214 19.86 2.97 26.84
N GLN A 215 20.22 2.13 25.86
CA GLN A 215 20.98 2.56 24.67
C GLN A 215 20.09 2.70 23.44
N GLY A 216 18.90 2.09 23.43
CA GLY A 216 18.00 2.09 22.28
C GLY A 216 16.50 2.10 22.63
N ILE A 217 15.70 2.71 21.75
CA ILE A 217 14.24 2.68 21.76
C ILE A 217 13.71 2.30 20.38
N LEU A 218 12.80 1.34 20.35
CA LEU A 218 12.06 0.87 19.19
C LEU A 218 10.59 1.28 19.35
N ALA A 219 10.12 2.26 18.58
CA ALA A 219 8.76 2.80 18.69
C ALA A 219 7.89 2.34 17.51
N TYR A 220 6.83 1.57 17.79
CA TYR A 220 6.08 0.88 16.74
C TYR A 220 5.21 1.80 15.85
N THR A 221 4.81 2.97 16.34
CA THR A 221 4.00 3.96 15.60
C THR A 221 4.62 5.34 15.67
N GLU A 222 4.25 6.23 14.76
CA GLU A 222 4.71 7.63 14.77
C GLU A 222 4.33 8.33 16.09
N LYS A 223 3.14 8.08 16.62
CA LYS A 223 2.68 8.64 17.90
C LYS A 223 3.59 8.23 19.07
N LEU A 224 4.04 6.97 19.09
CA LEU A 224 5.02 6.48 20.08
C LEU A 224 6.44 7.02 19.82
N ALA A 225 6.83 7.25 18.56
CA ALA A 225 8.14 7.81 18.21
C ALA A 225 8.26 9.30 18.60
N VAL A 226 7.21 10.10 18.37
CA VAL A 226 7.10 11.49 18.83
C VAL A 226 7.24 11.56 20.36
N LEU A 227 6.43 10.77 21.08
CA LEU A 227 6.44 10.63 22.54
C LEU A 227 7.81 10.23 23.08
N ALA A 228 8.49 9.28 22.45
CA ALA A 228 9.85 8.89 22.83
C ALA A 228 10.84 10.04 22.68
N ASN A 229 10.82 10.74 21.53
CA ASN A 229 11.69 11.90 21.28
C ASN A 229 11.40 13.08 22.24
N GLU A 230 10.15 13.28 22.67
CA GLU A 230 9.82 14.27 23.71
C GLU A 230 10.47 13.92 25.05
N VAL A 231 10.29 12.68 25.52
CA VAL A 231 10.86 12.22 26.80
C VAL A 231 12.39 12.26 26.76
N LEU A 232 13.00 11.83 25.66
CA LEU A 232 14.46 11.90 25.48
C LEU A 232 14.97 13.34 25.51
N LYS A 233 14.30 14.28 24.85
CA LYS A 233 14.68 15.72 24.88
C LYS A 233 14.51 16.34 26.26
N GLN A 234 13.40 16.04 26.94
CA GLN A 234 13.14 16.53 28.31
C GLN A 234 14.18 15.98 29.32
N ALA A 235 14.67 14.76 29.11
CA ALA A 235 15.72 14.15 29.92
C ALA A 235 17.16 14.47 29.46
N GLN A 236 17.35 15.22 28.37
CA GLN A 236 18.66 15.47 27.73
C GLN A 236 19.39 14.19 27.29
N LEU A 237 18.61 13.18 26.87
CA LEU A 237 19.06 11.85 26.44
C LEU A 237 18.95 11.65 24.91
N ASP A 238 18.43 12.62 24.15
CA ASP A 238 18.21 12.50 22.69
C ASP A 238 19.49 12.41 21.86
N LYS A 239 20.66 12.67 22.47
CA LYS A 239 21.99 12.44 21.88
C LYS A 239 22.74 11.25 22.49
N LYS A 240 22.15 10.55 23.47
CA LYS A 240 22.68 9.30 24.06
C LYS A 240 21.95 8.05 23.55
N ILE A 241 20.63 8.11 23.40
CA ILE A 241 19.77 6.95 23.18
C ILE A 241 19.29 6.89 21.74
N VAL A 242 19.50 5.75 21.08
CA VAL A 242 19.17 5.54 19.66
C VAL A 242 17.65 5.29 19.51
N LEU A 243 16.93 6.24 18.93
CA LEU A 243 15.50 6.09 18.61
C LEU A 243 15.30 5.59 17.16
N ILE A 244 14.54 4.50 16.99
CA ILE A 244 14.08 3.97 15.70
C ILE A 244 12.55 3.91 15.68
N GLY A 245 11.94 4.46 14.63
CA GLY A 245 10.49 4.38 14.37
C GLY A 245 10.10 3.13 13.57
N GLY A 246 8.79 2.89 13.48
CA GLY A 246 8.20 1.77 12.72
C GLY A 246 7.04 2.17 11.79
N GLN A 247 6.93 3.46 11.46
CA GLN A 247 5.85 4.05 10.65
C GLN A 247 6.31 5.40 10.09
N ALA A 248 7.15 5.38 9.06
CA ALA A 248 7.77 6.58 8.52
C ALA A 248 6.71 7.60 8.02
N SER A 249 6.87 8.85 8.43
CA SER A 249 6.00 10.00 8.14
C SER A 249 6.87 11.21 7.82
N VAL A 250 6.32 12.29 7.24
CA VAL A 250 7.10 13.52 6.99
C VAL A 250 7.80 14.03 8.25
N SER A 251 7.08 14.08 9.38
CA SER A 251 7.62 14.48 10.68
C SER A 251 8.70 13.54 11.22
N SER A 252 8.69 12.25 10.85
CA SER A 252 9.77 11.33 11.23
C SER A 252 11.00 11.46 10.32
N LEU A 253 10.81 11.71 9.01
CA LEU A 253 11.90 12.04 8.08
C LEU A 253 12.63 13.33 8.48
N GLU A 254 11.91 14.33 9.01
CA GLU A 254 12.50 15.55 9.59
C GLU A 254 13.30 15.27 10.89
N ARG A 255 12.84 14.35 11.74
CA ARG A 255 13.60 13.91 12.92
C ARG A 255 14.85 13.11 12.56
N ILE A 256 14.83 12.33 11.48
CA ILE A 256 16.05 11.71 10.93
C ILE A 256 17.01 12.78 10.39
N SER A 257 16.49 13.73 9.61
CA SER A 257 17.29 14.83 9.04
C SER A 257 17.94 15.74 10.08
N SER A 258 17.41 15.80 11.30
CA SER A 258 17.93 16.58 12.43
C SER A 258 18.67 15.73 13.49
N GLY A 259 18.85 14.42 13.23
CA GLY A 259 19.52 13.51 14.16
C GLY A 259 18.84 13.42 15.53
N ALA A 260 17.51 13.56 15.58
CA ALA A 260 16.66 13.29 16.75
C ALA A 260 16.02 11.90 16.70
N GLN A 261 16.14 11.22 15.56
CA GLN A 261 15.78 9.82 15.30
C GLN A 261 16.85 9.26 14.34
N VAL A 262 17.19 7.98 14.44
CA VAL A 262 18.27 7.37 13.63
C VAL A 262 17.73 6.65 12.39
N GLY A 263 16.50 6.16 12.45
CA GLY A 263 15.83 5.54 11.31
C GLY A 263 14.35 5.28 11.56
N ASP A 264 13.66 4.78 10.55
CA ASP A 264 12.22 4.45 10.58
C ASP A 264 11.90 3.33 9.56
N ILE A 265 10.65 2.87 9.49
CA ILE A 265 10.17 1.92 8.49
C ILE A 265 9.11 2.57 7.58
N ASP A 266 9.43 2.71 6.29
CA ASP A 266 8.44 2.98 5.24
C ASP A 266 7.55 1.75 5.08
N THR A 267 6.27 1.90 5.41
CA THR A 267 5.23 0.86 5.31
C THR A 267 4.56 0.83 3.92
N SER A 268 5.14 1.52 2.93
CA SER A 268 4.63 1.68 1.57
C SER A 268 3.16 2.15 1.51
N PRO A 269 2.76 3.23 2.20
CA PRO A 269 1.35 3.63 2.35
C PRO A 269 0.64 3.93 1.01
N TYR A 270 1.33 4.51 0.03
CA TYR A 270 0.80 4.68 -1.32
C TYR A 270 0.50 3.33 -2.02
N LEU A 271 1.37 2.32 -1.83
CA LEU A 271 1.14 0.98 -2.39
C LEU A 271 0.01 0.24 -1.65
N GLN A 272 -0.16 0.45 -0.34
CA GLN A 272 -1.33 -0.04 0.40
C GLN A 272 -2.62 0.51 -0.20
N GLY A 273 -2.71 1.83 -0.42
CA GLY A 273 -3.86 2.46 -1.09
C GLY A 273 -4.11 1.96 -2.51
N ALA A 274 -3.05 1.86 -3.33
CA ALA A 274 -3.16 1.36 -4.70
C ALA A 274 -3.65 -0.10 -4.77
N ASN A 275 -3.13 -0.98 -3.91
CA ASN A 275 -3.61 -2.37 -3.81
C ASN A 275 -5.06 -2.41 -3.27
N ALA A 276 -5.45 -1.49 -2.39
CA ALA A 276 -6.81 -1.42 -1.85
C ALA A 276 -7.83 -1.07 -2.92
N TYR A 277 -7.51 -0.12 -3.80
CA TYR A 277 -8.31 0.14 -4.99
C TYR A 277 -8.41 -1.08 -5.93
N GLN A 278 -7.28 -1.74 -6.22
CA GLN A 278 -7.25 -2.90 -7.12
C GLN A 278 -8.06 -4.08 -6.58
N TRP A 279 -7.94 -4.39 -5.28
CA TRP A 279 -8.74 -5.45 -4.66
C TRP A 279 -10.21 -5.06 -4.53
N ALA A 280 -10.53 -3.79 -4.26
CA ALA A 280 -11.90 -3.28 -4.31
C ALA A 280 -12.53 -3.49 -5.70
N GLN A 281 -11.83 -3.11 -6.78
CA GLN A 281 -12.26 -3.36 -8.16
C GLN A 281 -12.49 -4.86 -8.42
N LYS A 282 -11.57 -5.73 -7.99
CA LYS A 282 -11.70 -7.19 -8.15
C LYS A 282 -12.92 -7.75 -7.40
N ILE A 283 -13.15 -7.30 -6.17
CA ILE A 283 -14.33 -7.69 -5.36
C ILE A 283 -15.64 -7.27 -6.06
N ILE A 284 -15.71 -6.05 -6.61
CA ILE A 284 -16.87 -5.56 -7.38
C ILE A 284 -17.11 -6.44 -8.63
N LYS A 285 -16.04 -6.77 -9.36
CA LYS A 285 -16.08 -7.57 -10.59
C LYS A 285 -16.24 -9.09 -10.34
N LYS A 286 -16.11 -9.53 -9.08
CA LYS A 286 -16.04 -10.95 -8.64
C LYS A 286 -14.84 -11.71 -9.24
N GLU A 287 -13.73 -11.01 -9.42
CA GLU A 287 -12.44 -11.54 -9.90
C GLU A 287 -11.57 -12.05 -8.74
N SER A 288 -10.62 -12.93 -9.04
CA SER A 288 -9.67 -13.47 -8.05
C SER A 288 -8.66 -12.42 -7.57
N GLN A 289 -8.61 -12.22 -6.25
CA GLN A 289 -7.61 -11.38 -5.57
C GLN A 289 -6.19 -11.98 -5.69
N ASP A 290 -5.17 -11.12 -5.79
CA ASP A 290 -3.76 -11.54 -5.91
C ASP A 290 -3.14 -11.86 -4.55
N VAL A 291 -3.75 -12.81 -3.84
CA VAL A 291 -3.43 -13.24 -2.47
C VAL A 291 -2.01 -13.81 -2.40
N ASN A 292 -1.20 -13.35 -1.43
CA ASN A 292 0.15 -13.89 -1.18
C ASN A 292 0.36 -14.41 0.25
N ASN A 293 -0.60 -14.25 1.16
CA ASN A 293 -0.61 -14.88 2.49
C ASN A 293 -2.06 -15.01 3.02
N SER A 294 -2.24 -15.54 4.23
CA SER A 294 -3.44 -15.30 5.04
C SER A 294 -3.11 -14.67 6.40
N ILE A 295 -4.13 -14.19 7.11
CA ILE A 295 -4.05 -13.86 8.53
C ILE A 295 -5.12 -14.67 9.26
N THR A 296 -4.69 -15.48 10.24
CA THR A 296 -5.60 -16.16 11.17
C THR A 296 -6.12 -15.15 12.20
N SER A 297 -7.42 -15.15 12.46
CA SER A 297 -8.09 -14.22 13.38
C SER A 297 -9.26 -14.91 14.10
N GLU A 298 -9.92 -14.23 15.05
CA GLU A 298 -11.20 -14.69 15.62
C GLU A 298 -12.29 -14.79 14.53
N GLN A 299 -12.18 -14.01 13.44
CA GLN A 299 -13.00 -14.12 12.23
C GLN A 299 -12.54 -15.27 11.30
N GLY A 300 -11.63 -16.13 11.76
CA GLY A 300 -11.00 -17.24 11.00
C GLY A 300 -9.88 -16.78 10.07
N GLU A 301 -9.53 -17.60 9.09
CA GLU A 301 -8.56 -17.26 8.04
C GLU A 301 -9.09 -16.14 7.13
N ILE A 302 -8.28 -15.09 6.93
CA ILE A 302 -8.54 -13.94 6.06
C ILE A 302 -7.51 -13.91 4.92
N PRO A 303 -7.92 -13.85 3.63
CA PRO A 303 -6.99 -13.71 2.51
C PRO A 303 -6.21 -12.39 2.58
N ALA A 304 -4.88 -12.46 2.51
CA ALA A 304 -4.02 -11.31 2.76
C ALA A 304 -3.16 -10.89 1.55
N LYS A 305 -2.95 -9.58 1.45
CA LYS A 305 -1.95 -8.93 0.60
C LYS A 305 -0.89 -8.30 1.48
N ILE A 306 0.22 -9.01 1.64
CA ILE A 306 1.41 -8.50 2.33
C ILE A 306 2.16 -7.56 1.38
N ILE A 307 2.34 -6.30 1.80
CA ILE A 307 3.04 -5.24 1.09
C ILE A 307 4.45 -5.10 1.66
N GLN A 308 5.47 -5.09 0.80
CA GLN A 308 6.86 -4.96 1.23
C GLN A 308 7.12 -3.61 1.93
N VAL A 309 7.94 -3.65 2.97
CA VAL A 309 8.38 -2.51 3.79
C VAL A 309 9.86 -2.23 3.58
N LYS A 310 10.32 -1.02 3.94
CA LYS A 310 11.73 -0.61 3.77
C LYS A 310 12.24 0.12 4.99
N ALA A 311 13.50 -0.11 5.36
CA ALA A 311 14.19 0.73 6.33
C ALA A 311 14.48 2.11 5.71
N VAL A 312 14.31 3.16 6.51
CA VAL A 312 14.67 4.53 6.19
C VAL A 312 15.82 4.94 7.12
N THR A 313 16.94 5.34 6.55
CA THR A 313 18.15 5.82 7.25
C THR A 313 18.65 7.09 6.57
N THR A 314 19.70 7.70 7.12
CA THR A 314 20.45 8.80 6.47
C THR A 314 20.80 8.51 5.01
N ASP A 315 21.03 7.25 4.66
CA ASP A 315 21.65 6.81 3.41
C ASP A 315 20.64 6.77 2.25
N ASN A 316 19.35 6.69 2.55
CA ASN A 316 18.26 6.76 1.57
C ASN A 316 17.25 7.90 1.84
N LEU A 317 17.43 8.67 2.92
CA LEU A 317 16.51 9.71 3.39
C LEU A 317 16.03 10.66 2.28
N ALA A 318 16.96 11.21 1.49
CA ALA A 318 16.63 12.18 0.44
C ALA A 318 15.70 11.61 -0.66
N VAL A 319 15.81 10.31 -0.96
CA VAL A 319 14.94 9.63 -1.93
C VAL A 319 13.55 9.40 -1.34
N VAL A 320 13.48 8.99 -0.06
CA VAL A 320 12.22 8.78 0.66
C VAL A 320 11.47 10.11 0.88
N GLN A 321 12.17 11.16 1.33
CA GLN A 321 11.65 12.53 1.44
C GLN A 321 11.09 13.01 0.10
N LYS A 322 11.85 12.91 -0.99
CA LYS A 322 11.37 13.32 -2.33
C LYS A 322 10.10 12.55 -2.72
N SER A 323 10.06 11.25 -2.49
CA SER A 323 8.86 10.42 -2.75
C SER A 323 7.66 10.92 -1.94
N TYR A 324 7.79 11.06 -0.62
CA TYR A 324 6.73 11.52 0.27
C TYR A 324 6.23 12.92 -0.12
N THR A 325 7.13 13.89 -0.25
CA THR A 325 6.79 15.29 -0.55
C THR A 325 6.13 15.44 -1.92
N THR A 326 6.62 14.77 -2.97
CA THR A 326 5.98 14.82 -4.30
C THR A 326 4.59 14.17 -4.31
N THR A 327 4.40 13.05 -3.58
CA THR A 327 3.07 12.42 -3.45
C THR A 327 2.09 13.31 -2.68
N LEU A 328 2.53 14.00 -1.63
CA LEU A 328 1.68 14.94 -0.88
C LEU A 328 1.34 16.21 -1.66
N GLN A 329 2.32 16.83 -2.32
CA GLN A 329 2.11 18.02 -3.16
C GLN A 329 1.10 17.76 -4.28
N SER A 330 1.18 16.60 -4.94
CA SER A 330 0.21 16.22 -5.97
C SER A 330 -1.17 15.90 -5.39
N ALA A 331 -1.26 15.30 -4.20
CA ALA A 331 -2.53 15.11 -3.50
C ALA A 331 -3.20 16.43 -3.05
N GLU A 332 -2.41 17.45 -2.68
CA GLU A 332 -2.94 18.79 -2.40
C GLU A 332 -3.44 19.52 -3.65
N GLN A 333 -2.69 19.43 -4.75
CA GLN A 333 -3.09 20.00 -6.04
C GLN A 333 -4.40 19.37 -6.53
N ASP A 334 -4.53 18.04 -6.40
CA ASP A 334 -5.76 17.31 -6.69
C ASP A 334 -6.97 17.80 -5.89
N LYS A 335 -6.81 18.06 -4.59
CA LYS A 335 -7.88 18.65 -3.74
C LYS A 335 -8.25 20.05 -4.22
N LYS A 336 -7.27 20.92 -4.39
CA LYS A 336 -7.47 22.32 -4.83
C LYS A 336 -8.20 22.40 -6.17
N GLN A 337 -7.86 21.53 -7.14
CA GLN A 337 -8.58 21.42 -8.41
C GLN A 337 -10.02 20.92 -8.23
N THR A 338 -10.24 19.92 -7.36
CA THR A 338 -11.58 19.37 -7.08
C THR A 338 -12.49 20.40 -6.40
N GLU A 339 -11.97 21.18 -5.46
CA GLU A 339 -12.68 22.27 -4.78
C GLU A 339 -13.05 23.40 -5.75
N GLN A 340 -12.11 23.83 -6.60
CA GLN A 340 -12.35 24.84 -7.64
C GLN A 340 -13.38 24.35 -8.68
N ALA A 341 -13.32 23.09 -9.11
CA ALA A 341 -14.33 22.48 -9.98
C ALA A 341 -15.71 22.43 -9.31
N GLY A 342 -15.78 22.17 -8.00
CA GLY A 342 -17.01 22.23 -7.21
C GLY A 342 -17.61 23.65 -7.13
N GLN A 343 -16.78 24.67 -6.95
CA GLN A 343 -17.22 26.08 -6.97
C GLN A 343 -17.71 26.52 -8.36
N ALA A 344 -16.97 26.18 -9.43
CA ALA A 344 -17.38 26.45 -10.81
C ALA A 344 -18.69 25.73 -11.18
N SER A 345 -18.91 24.52 -10.64
CA SER A 345 -20.15 23.76 -10.84
C SER A 345 -21.36 24.39 -10.12
N LYS A 346 -21.16 24.99 -8.93
CA LYS A 346 -22.21 25.77 -8.25
C LYS A 346 -22.54 27.06 -9.01
N SER A 347 -21.52 27.78 -9.47
CA SER A 347 -21.70 29.05 -10.22
C SER A 347 -22.48 28.85 -11.53
N LYS A 348 -22.21 27.77 -12.28
CA LYS A 348 -22.90 27.44 -13.54
C LYS A 348 -24.41 27.20 -13.44
N ASN A 349 -24.96 27.03 -12.24
CA ASN A 349 -26.41 26.87 -12.06
C ASN A 349 -27.14 28.20 -11.74
N GLN A 350 -26.43 29.34 -11.76
CA GLN A 350 -26.99 30.65 -11.40
C GLN A 350 -26.64 31.79 -12.39
N SER A 351 -25.79 31.53 -13.39
CA SER A 351 -25.37 32.51 -14.41
C SER A 351 -26.02 32.25 -15.77
N LYS A 352 -27.32 32.58 -15.91
CA LYS A 352 -28.02 32.60 -17.20
C LYS A 352 -28.70 33.95 -17.47
N ASP A 353 -27.96 35.03 -17.19
CA ASP A 353 -28.27 36.38 -17.63
C ASP A 353 -26.95 37.15 -17.91
N GLN A 354 -27.07 38.33 -18.53
CA GLN A 354 -26.10 39.39 -18.89
C GLN A 354 -24.65 39.34 -18.30
N GLY A 355 -23.60 39.80 -19.00
CA GLY A 355 -23.53 40.56 -20.26
C GLY A 355 -22.07 40.92 -20.62
N GLN A 356 -21.85 41.72 -21.68
CA GLN A 356 -20.50 42.00 -22.22
C GLN A 356 -19.76 43.13 -21.48
N ALA A 357 -18.45 42.99 -21.23
CA ALA A 357 -17.53 44.11 -21.01
C ALA A 357 -16.06 43.79 -21.39
N LYS A 358 -15.29 44.84 -21.67
CA LYS A 358 -13.84 44.88 -22.02
C LYS A 358 -12.97 44.45 -20.82
N LYS A 359 -11.79 43.81 -20.93
CA LYS A 359 -10.60 43.97 -21.82
C LYS A 359 -9.65 45.10 -21.41
N GLU A 360 -8.63 44.75 -20.60
CA GLU A 360 -7.22 45.22 -20.59
C GLU A 360 -6.49 44.54 -19.38
N ASN A 361 -5.20 44.20 -19.31
CA ASN A 361 -4.04 44.03 -20.21
C ASN A 361 -2.79 44.64 -19.54
N GLN A 362 -1.93 43.81 -18.95
CA GLN A 362 -0.51 44.13 -18.70
C GLN A 362 0.32 42.85 -18.52
N SER A 363 1.63 42.94 -18.71
CA SER A 363 2.50 41.79 -19.02
C SER A 363 3.99 42.06 -18.76
N GLU A 364 4.71 41.11 -18.16
CA GLU A 364 6.17 40.85 -18.18
C GLU A 364 6.38 39.54 -17.35
N ASP A 365 7.14 38.49 -17.70
CA ASP A 365 8.39 38.29 -18.48
C ASP A 365 9.63 38.78 -17.67
N LYS A 366 10.63 38.00 -17.20
CA LYS A 366 11.13 36.59 -17.40
C LYS A 366 11.53 36.01 -15.99
N SER A 367 12.22 34.88 -15.71
CA SER A 367 13.02 33.83 -16.41
C SER A 367 12.94 32.53 -15.54
N GLY A 368 13.56 31.37 -15.81
CA GLY A 368 14.40 30.89 -16.92
C GLY A 368 15.81 30.41 -16.52
N ALA A 369 15.95 29.25 -15.85
CA ALA A 369 17.26 28.61 -15.56
C ALA A 369 17.14 27.07 -15.38
N SER A 370 18.19 26.32 -15.72
CA SER A 370 18.27 24.86 -15.69
C SER A 370 19.61 24.36 -15.15
N SER A 371 19.65 23.18 -14.53
CA SER A 371 20.88 22.45 -14.21
C SER A 371 20.68 20.93 -14.25
N GLU A 372 21.75 20.21 -14.60
CA GLU A 372 21.75 18.77 -14.84
C GLU A 372 22.18 17.96 -13.59
N GLY A 373 22.09 16.63 -13.66
CA GLY A 373 22.25 15.74 -12.50
C GLY A 373 23.58 15.01 -12.39
N GLN A 374 23.71 14.20 -11.34
CA GLN A 374 24.74 13.15 -11.21
C GLN A 374 24.10 11.83 -10.75
N GLN A 375 24.71 10.72 -11.17
CA GLN A 375 24.11 9.37 -11.13
C GLN A 375 24.97 8.41 -10.31
N ALA A 376 24.35 7.70 -9.37
CA ALA A 376 24.96 6.64 -8.56
C ALA A 376 24.31 5.28 -8.85
N LYS A 377 25.05 4.19 -8.62
CA LYS A 377 24.81 2.88 -9.24
C LYS A 377 23.84 1.99 -8.42
N SER A 378 22.97 1.25 -9.10
CA SER A 378 22.26 0.10 -8.53
C SER A 378 22.86 -1.24 -9.00
N SER A 379 22.54 -2.32 -8.31
CA SER A 379 22.97 -3.69 -8.64
C SER A 379 22.39 -4.14 -9.99
N THR A 380 23.25 -4.56 -10.92
CA THR A 380 22.85 -5.02 -12.25
C THR A 380 22.49 -6.51 -12.29
N ILE A 381 21.40 -6.83 -12.99
CA ILE A 381 21.10 -8.20 -13.44
C ILE A 381 22.07 -8.56 -14.58
N PRO A 382 22.60 -9.80 -14.67
CA PRO A 382 23.48 -10.20 -15.78
C PRO A 382 22.80 -10.04 -17.15
N ALA A 383 23.56 -9.61 -18.15
CA ALA A 383 23.05 -9.17 -19.46
C ALA A 383 22.41 -10.27 -20.34
N GLU A 384 22.45 -11.54 -19.91
CA GLU A 384 22.02 -12.71 -20.68
C GLU A 384 20.69 -13.30 -20.18
N VAL A 385 20.08 -12.73 -19.13
CA VAL A 385 18.90 -13.29 -18.46
C VAL A 385 17.61 -13.03 -19.28
N GLN A 386 17.28 -13.98 -20.15
CA GLN A 386 16.04 -13.93 -20.97
C GLN A 386 14.75 -14.15 -20.17
N LYS A 387 14.82 -14.76 -18.98
CA LYS A 387 13.65 -15.05 -18.13
C LYS A 387 14.03 -15.10 -16.65
N VAL A 388 13.24 -14.45 -15.81
CA VAL A 388 13.29 -14.60 -14.34
C VAL A 388 12.01 -15.30 -13.87
N THR A 389 12.17 -16.37 -13.09
CA THR A 389 11.08 -17.06 -12.39
C THR A 389 11.36 -17.10 -10.90
N GLU A 390 10.49 -16.49 -10.13
CA GLU A 390 10.52 -16.52 -8.67
C GLU A 390 9.69 -17.73 -8.20
N ARG A 391 10.31 -18.63 -7.43
CA ARG A 391 9.60 -19.73 -6.75
C ARG A 391 9.50 -19.39 -5.28
N ILE A 392 8.28 -19.19 -4.80
CA ILE A 392 8.00 -19.03 -3.37
C ILE A 392 7.37 -20.34 -2.91
N LYS A 393 8.12 -21.11 -2.11
CA LYS A 393 7.61 -22.28 -1.38
C LYS A 393 7.39 -21.87 0.07
N THR A 394 6.13 -21.75 0.47
CA THR A 394 5.76 -21.54 1.87
C THR A 394 5.38 -22.89 2.47
N GLU A 395 6.13 -23.35 3.48
CA GLU A 395 5.82 -24.57 4.25
C GLU A 395 5.45 -24.17 5.68
N ILE A 396 4.17 -24.26 6.00
CA ILE A 396 3.64 -24.00 7.34
C ILE A 396 3.57 -25.33 8.08
N THR A 397 4.24 -25.39 9.24
CA THR A 397 4.09 -26.49 10.21
C THR A 397 3.38 -25.93 11.44
N ARG A 398 2.23 -26.50 11.79
CA ARG A 398 1.47 -26.19 13.01
C ARG A 398 1.62 -27.36 13.96
N GLU A 399 2.17 -27.12 15.15
CA GLU A 399 2.25 -28.11 16.22
C GLU A 399 1.15 -27.85 17.24
N TYR A 400 0.41 -28.90 17.58
CA TYR A 400 -0.58 -28.89 18.67
C TYR A 400 0.08 -29.46 19.91
N LEU A 401 0.12 -28.69 21.00
CA LEU A 401 0.77 -29.07 22.25
C LEU A 401 -0.28 -29.37 23.33
N ASP A 402 0.02 -30.29 24.24
CA ASP A 402 -0.75 -30.51 25.46
C ASP A 402 -0.43 -29.46 26.55
N ALA A 403 -1.15 -29.53 27.68
CA ALA A 403 -0.98 -28.63 28.81
C ALA A 403 0.38 -28.77 29.53
N GLN A 404 1.21 -29.73 29.13
CA GLN A 404 2.57 -29.96 29.61
C GLN A 404 3.63 -29.54 28.58
N GLY A 405 3.22 -28.98 27.45
CA GLY A 405 4.11 -28.47 26.39
C GLY A 405 4.63 -29.56 25.44
N LYS A 406 4.07 -30.77 25.47
CA LYS A 406 4.45 -31.87 24.57
C LYS A 406 3.57 -31.85 23.32
N VAL A 407 4.19 -32.02 22.15
CA VAL A 407 3.47 -32.10 20.87
C VAL A 407 2.60 -33.36 20.83
N ILE A 408 1.30 -33.16 20.62
CA ILE A 408 0.26 -34.19 20.48
C ILE A 408 -0.29 -34.31 19.04
N GLY A 409 0.09 -33.40 18.14
CA GLY A 409 -0.23 -33.49 16.71
C GLY A 409 0.52 -32.46 15.88
N THR A 410 0.60 -32.68 14.57
CA THR A 410 1.27 -31.77 13.63
C THR A 410 0.49 -31.69 12.32
N GLU A 411 0.06 -30.49 11.93
CA GLU A 411 -0.46 -30.18 10.59
C GLU A 411 0.68 -29.59 9.75
N LYS A 412 0.81 -30.04 8.49
CA LYS A 412 1.75 -29.48 7.51
C LYS A 412 1.01 -29.07 6.24
N THR A 413 1.16 -27.81 5.86
CA THR A 413 0.58 -27.24 4.64
C THR A 413 1.67 -26.56 3.83
N ALA A 414 1.90 -27.06 2.62
CA ALA A 414 2.83 -26.46 1.67
C ALA A 414 2.06 -25.81 0.51
N ASN A 415 2.45 -24.60 0.13
CA ASN A 415 1.95 -23.93 -1.07
C ASN A 415 3.15 -23.49 -1.92
N GLU A 416 3.14 -23.82 -3.21
CA GLU A 416 4.20 -23.46 -4.16
C GLU A 416 3.60 -22.60 -5.27
N GLN A 417 4.02 -21.33 -5.31
CA GLN A 417 3.66 -20.42 -6.39
C GLN A 417 4.88 -20.12 -7.27
N VAL A 418 4.75 -20.44 -8.57
CA VAL A 418 5.75 -20.11 -9.59
C VAL A 418 5.33 -18.82 -10.29
N LYS A 419 5.97 -17.70 -9.93
CA LYS A 419 5.69 -16.40 -10.55
C LYS A 419 6.72 -16.12 -11.65
N THR A 420 6.26 -15.98 -12.88
CA THR A 420 7.08 -15.47 -13.98
C THR A 420 7.07 -13.94 -13.93
N VAL A 421 8.24 -13.31 -14.00
CA VAL A 421 8.34 -11.84 -14.09
C VAL A 421 7.88 -11.40 -15.49
N PRO A 422 6.93 -10.43 -15.62
CA PRO A 422 6.49 -9.94 -16.92
C PRO A 422 7.67 -9.33 -17.73
N PRO A 423 7.81 -9.62 -19.03
CA PRO A 423 8.94 -9.12 -19.84
C PRO A 423 9.08 -7.59 -19.87
N GLU A 424 7.99 -6.87 -19.66
CA GLU A 424 7.93 -5.41 -19.61
C GLU A 424 8.75 -4.85 -18.45
N MET A 425 8.81 -5.57 -17.32
CA MET A 425 9.59 -5.19 -16.14
C MET A 425 11.10 -5.29 -16.38
N LEU A 426 11.55 -6.17 -17.28
CA LEU A 426 12.96 -6.33 -17.62
C LEU A 426 13.44 -5.19 -18.54
N LYS A 427 12.56 -4.67 -19.42
CA LYS A 427 12.89 -3.58 -20.35
C LYS A 427 13.10 -2.22 -19.67
N GLN A 428 12.44 -1.96 -18.54
CA GLN A 428 12.57 -0.69 -17.80
C GLN A 428 13.98 -0.46 -17.20
N GLN A 429 14.88 -1.45 -17.23
CA GLN A 429 16.30 -1.27 -16.90
C GLN A 429 17.22 -1.17 -18.14
N THR A 430 16.73 -1.45 -19.35
CA THR A 430 17.55 -1.48 -20.58
C THR A 430 17.50 -0.17 -21.39
N GLU A 431 16.50 0.68 -21.16
CA GLU A 431 16.23 1.88 -21.96
C GLU A 431 16.58 3.18 -21.19
N GLN A 432 17.87 3.40 -20.96
CA GLN A 432 18.44 4.76 -20.91
C GLN A 432 19.12 5.06 -22.26
N PRO A 433 19.07 6.30 -22.78
CA PRO A 433 19.64 6.63 -24.07
C PRO A 433 21.17 6.52 -24.04
N LYS A 434 21.72 5.76 -25.00
CA LYS A 434 23.13 5.87 -25.39
C LYS A 434 23.24 7.04 -26.37
N ASP A 435 24.17 7.96 -26.14
CA ASP A 435 24.50 8.98 -27.14
C ASP A 435 26.01 9.28 -27.19
N ALA A 436 26.44 9.84 -28.32
CA ALA A 436 27.75 10.44 -28.60
C ALA A 436 29.01 9.73 -28.08
N THR A 437 29.44 8.67 -28.78
CA THR A 437 30.88 8.34 -28.81
C THR A 437 31.60 9.32 -29.73
N LYS A 438 32.64 10.03 -29.25
CA LYS A 438 33.77 10.44 -30.11
C LYS A 438 35.04 10.82 -29.35
N ASP A 439 36.11 10.11 -29.73
CA ASP A 439 37.46 10.61 -29.97
C ASP A 439 38.26 11.24 -28.81
N GLN A 440 39.13 10.43 -28.19
CA GLN A 440 40.51 10.90 -27.93
C GLN A 440 41.53 9.76 -28.04
N GLY A 441 42.33 9.84 -29.11
CA GLY A 441 43.62 9.20 -29.40
C GLY A 441 44.21 8.13 -28.46
N ASP A 442 44.41 6.94 -29.02
CA ASP A 442 45.43 5.98 -28.59
C ASP A 442 46.84 6.58 -28.71
N GLN A 443 47.62 6.55 -27.63
CA GLN A 443 49.09 6.57 -27.69
C GLN A 443 49.74 5.71 -26.58
N SER A 444 50.85 5.07 -26.97
CA SER A 444 51.96 4.59 -26.11
C SER A 444 51.80 3.27 -25.32
N ALA A 445 51.28 2.22 -25.96
CA ALA A 445 51.60 0.84 -25.56
C ALA A 445 52.96 0.36 -26.15
N LYS A 446 54.10 0.82 -25.59
CA LYS A 446 55.46 0.24 -25.78
C LYS A 446 56.52 0.95 -24.91
N ASP A 447 57.09 0.25 -23.93
CA ASP A 447 58.43 -0.34 -24.10
C ASP A 447 58.65 -1.52 -23.14
N LYS A 448 59.75 -2.27 -23.32
CA LYS A 448 60.22 -3.34 -22.41
C LYS A 448 61.37 -2.81 -21.54
N GLY A 449 61.30 -3.02 -20.23
CA GLY A 449 62.37 -2.62 -19.30
C GLY A 449 62.61 -3.64 -18.20
N THR A 450 63.39 -4.69 -18.49
CA THR A 450 63.84 -5.66 -17.47
C THR A 450 65.18 -5.22 -16.90
N GLN A 451 65.27 -4.92 -15.59
CA GLN A 451 66.37 -5.37 -14.73
C GLN A 451 66.20 -5.00 -13.24
N THR A 452 66.99 -5.70 -12.42
CA THR A 452 67.38 -5.48 -11.02
C THR A 452 67.39 -4.01 -10.56
N LYS A 453 67.17 -3.72 -9.27
CA LYS A 453 67.81 -4.39 -8.14
C LYS A 453 67.04 -4.27 -6.82
#